data_AF-A0A2W5ZAZ2-F1
#
_entry.id   AF-A0A2W5ZAZ2-F1
#
_cell.length_a   1.000
_cell.length_b   1.000
_cell.length_c   1.000
_cell.angle_alpha   90.00
_cell.angle_beta   90.00
_cell.angle_gamma   90.00
#
_symmetry.space_group_name_H-M   'P 1'
#
loop_
_entity.id
_entity.type
_entity.pdbx_description
1 polymer ?
#
loop_
_entity_poly.entity_id
_entity_poly.type
_entity_poly.pdbx_seq_one_letter_code
_entity_poly.pdbx_strand_id
1 'polypeptide(L)'
;MSDPVLIVEILSPSNAAETWANVWAYTTIPSVREIVVLRTVSIGAELLRRRADGSWPRTPEAIEAGNLVLESIGFQAPLAALYRTTRLAGRSGAAGG
;
A
#
# COMPACT_ATOMS: atom_id res chain seq x y z
N MET A 1 23.43 7.77 6.08
CA MET A 1 22.53 6.60 6.00
C MET A 1 21.27 7.05 5.27
N SER A 2 20.66 6.20 4.45
CA SER A 2 19.38 6.50 3.80
C SER A 2 18.25 6.21 4.78
N ASP A 3 17.51 7.24 5.15
CA ASP A 3 16.36 7.14 6.06
C ASP A 3 15.06 7.05 5.23
N PRO A 4 14.48 5.85 5.04
CA PRO A 4 13.31 5.70 4.20
C PRO A 4 12.10 6.38 4.85
N VAL A 5 11.36 7.16 4.07
CA VAL A 5 10.09 7.78 4.52
C VAL A 5 8.86 6.98 4.08
N LEU A 6 9.03 6.13 3.06
CA LEU A 6 7.99 5.29 2.48
C LEU A 6 8.54 3.86 2.30
N ILE A 7 7.73 2.87 2.65
CA ILE A 7 7.96 1.46 2.32
C ILE A 7 6.82 0.96 1.44
N VAL A 8 7.17 0.27 0.35
CA VAL A 8 6.22 -0.36 -0.57
C VAL A 8 6.43 -1.86 -0.50
N GLU A 9 5.41 -2.59 -0.05
CA GLU A 9 5.41 -4.04 0.05
C GLU A 9 4.43 -4.64 -0.96
N ILE A 10 4.81 -5.73 -1.62
CA ILE A 10 3.95 -6.43 -2.58
C ILE A 10 3.51 -7.76 -1.96
N LEU A 11 2.24 -7.87 -1.59
CA LEU A 11 1.71 -9.05 -0.90
C LEU A 11 1.66 -10.25 -1.84
N SER A 12 2.45 -11.29 -1.59
CA SER A 12 2.29 -12.56 -2.30
C SER A 12 1.14 -13.38 -1.70
N PRO A 13 0.43 -14.20 -2.48
CA PRO A 13 -0.67 -15.02 -1.97
C PRO A 13 -0.23 -16.05 -0.91
N SER A 14 1.03 -16.49 -0.95
CA SER A 14 1.55 -17.59 -0.14
C SER A 14 2.11 -17.18 1.23
N ASN A 15 2.27 -15.87 1.51
CA ASN A 15 2.94 -15.39 2.73
C ASN A 15 2.20 -14.27 3.47
N ALA A 16 0.90 -14.07 3.24
CA ALA A 16 0.19 -12.89 3.70
C ALA A 16 0.31 -12.62 5.22
N ALA A 17 0.23 -13.65 6.06
CA ALA A 17 0.38 -13.50 7.51
C ALA A 17 1.80 -13.09 7.93
N GLU A 18 2.83 -13.66 7.30
CA GLU A 18 4.23 -13.31 7.55
C GLU A 18 4.56 -11.89 7.05
N THR A 19 4.01 -11.51 5.90
CA THR A 19 4.12 -10.15 5.36
C THR A 19 3.55 -9.12 6.33
N TRP A 20 2.43 -9.39 7.00
CA TRP A 20 1.88 -8.47 8.00
C TRP A 20 2.76 -8.33 9.24
N ALA A 21 3.41 -9.42 9.68
CA ALA A 21 4.38 -9.33 10.78
C ALA A 21 5.57 -8.41 10.41
N ASN A 22 6.08 -8.52 9.18
CA ASN A 22 7.14 -7.65 8.66
C ASN A 22 6.68 -6.19 8.54
N VAL A 23 5.46 -5.96 8.04
CA VAL A 23 4.86 -4.61 7.96
C VAL A 23 4.83 -3.94 9.33
N TRP A 24 4.42 -4.65 10.39
CA TRP A 24 4.44 -4.09 11.74
C TRP A 24 5.85 -3.83 12.24
N ALA A 25 6.84 -4.67 11.91
CA ALA A 25 8.23 -4.43 12.29
C ALA A 25 8.76 -3.10 11.71
N TYR A 26 8.38 -2.75 10.48
CA TYR A 26 8.80 -1.49 9.85
C TYR A 26 8.29 -0.23 10.56
N THR A 27 7.19 -0.33 11.33
CA THR A 27 6.65 0.80 12.11
C THR A 27 7.62 1.30 13.19
N THR A 28 8.61 0.48 13.56
CA THR A 28 9.67 0.80 14.53
C THR A 28 10.74 1.73 13.96
N ILE A 29 10.83 1.86 12.62
CA ILE A 29 11.82 2.74 11.97
C ILE A 29 11.34 4.20 12.12
N PRO A 30 12.11 5.10 12.78
CA PRO A 30 11.64 6.45 13.10
C PRO A 30 11.32 7.32 11.89
N SER A 31 12.08 7.17 10.80
CA SER A 31 11.94 7.95 9.58
C SER A 31 10.74 7.55 8.72
N VAL A 32 10.22 6.33 8.89
CA VAL A 32 9.11 5.82 8.09
C VAL A 32 7.82 6.55 8.48
N ARG A 33 7.18 7.14 7.48
CA ARG A 33 5.92 7.90 7.59
C ARG A 33 4.75 7.18 6.96
N GLU A 34 4.99 6.42 5.90
CA GLU A 34 3.96 5.65 5.19
C GLU A 34 4.47 4.24 4.85
N ILE A 35 3.57 3.26 4.95
CA ILE A 35 3.79 1.90 4.46
C ILE A 35 2.59 1.53 3.61
N VAL A 36 2.82 1.18 2.35
CA VAL A 36 1.76 0.72 1.43
C VAL A 36 1.99 -0.75 1.08
N VAL A 37 0.94 -1.55 1.20
CA VAL A 37 0.94 -2.97 0.83
C VAL A 37 0.03 -3.16 -0.37
N LEU A 38 0.57 -3.53 -1.52
CA LEU A 38 -0.19 -3.78 -2.75
C LEU A 38 -0.60 -5.26 -2.84
N ARG A 39 -1.86 -5.52 -3.16
CA ARG A 39 -2.38 -6.89 -3.38
C ARG A 39 -1.96 -7.41 -4.76
N THR A 40 -1.75 -8.73 -4.90
CA THR A 40 -1.36 -9.39 -6.18
C THR A 40 -2.47 -10.25 -6.81
N VAL A 41 -3.57 -10.47 -6.08
CA VAL A 41 -4.72 -11.28 -6.53
C VAL A 41 -5.92 -10.43 -6.98
N SER A 42 -5.97 -9.18 -6.55
CA SER A 42 -6.95 -8.16 -6.90
C SER A 42 -6.26 -6.79 -6.94
N ILE A 43 -6.90 -5.82 -7.60
CA ILE A 43 -6.49 -4.41 -7.48
C ILE A 43 -6.91 -3.96 -6.08
N GLY A 44 -5.96 -3.45 -5.31
CA GLY A 44 -6.21 -3.02 -3.94
C GLY A 44 -4.91 -2.76 -3.20
N ALA A 45 -4.95 -1.80 -2.30
CA ALA A 45 -3.84 -1.49 -1.41
C ALA A 45 -4.33 -1.41 0.04
N GLU A 46 -3.39 -1.58 0.96
CA GLU A 46 -3.55 -1.25 2.38
C GLU A 46 -2.51 -0.20 2.73
N LEU A 47 -2.94 0.91 3.33
CA LEU A 47 -2.09 2.04 3.66
C LEU A 47 -2.03 2.23 5.18
N LEU A 48 -0.81 2.23 5.72
CA LEU A 48 -0.51 2.71 7.06
C LEU A 48 0.13 4.08 6.96
N ARG A 49 -0.39 5.05 7.70
CA ARG A 49 0.21 6.39 7.83
C ARG A 49 0.49 6.70 9.29
N ARG A 50 1.74 7.10 9.58
CA ARG A 50 2.12 7.58 10.90
C ARG A 50 1.44 8.93 11.14
N ARG A 51 0.72 9.04 12.26
CA ARG A 51 0.04 10.27 12.67
C ARG A 51 1.04 11.30 13.16
N ALA A 52 0.59 12.55 13.27
CA ALA A 52 1.39 13.66 13.78
C ALA A 52 1.89 13.43 15.23
N ASP A 53 1.15 12.64 16.03
CA ASP A 53 1.56 12.22 17.37
C ASP A 53 2.57 11.05 17.39
N GLY A 54 3.03 10.61 16.21
CA GLY A 54 3.98 9.50 16.04
C GLY A 54 3.33 8.10 16.07
N SER A 55 2.04 7.99 16.39
CA SER A 55 1.31 6.72 16.47
C SER A 55 0.97 6.16 15.09
N TRP A 56 0.79 4.85 15.03
CA TRP A 56 0.24 4.14 13.87
C TRP A 56 -1.23 3.79 14.12
N PRO A 57 -2.09 3.76 13.09
CA PRO A 57 -3.43 3.23 13.22
C PRO A 57 -3.40 1.73 13.56
N ARG A 58 -4.40 1.25 14.30
CA ARG A 58 -4.53 -0.17 14.65
C ARG A 58 -4.88 -1.02 13.43
N THR A 59 -5.56 -0.43 12.45
CA THR A 59 -5.98 -1.08 11.21
C THR A 59 -5.52 -0.21 10.04
N PRO A 60 -4.92 -0.81 9.00
CA PRO A 60 -4.60 -0.12 7.76
C PRO A 60 -5.86 0.42 7.07
N GLU A 61 -5.68 1.46 6.27
CA GLU A 61 -6.71 1.98 5.37
C GLU A 61 -6.73 1.14 4.09
N ALA A 62 -7.86 0.48 3.82
CA ALA A 62 -8.07 -0.26 2.58
C ALA A 62 -8.45 0.69 1.44
N ILE A 63 -7.69 0.65 0.35
CA ILE A 63 -7.93 1.42 -0.87
C ILE A 63 -8.25 0.44 -1.99
N GLU A 64 -9.51 0.35 -2.39
CA GLU A 64 -9.97 -0.60 -3.41
C GLU A 64 -10.09 0.02 -4.81
N ALA A 65 -10.31 1.34 -4.87
CA ALA A 65 -10.48 2.10 -6.11
C ALA A 65 -10.08 3.58 -5.92
N GLY A 66 -10.08 4.35 -7.01
CA GLY A 66 -9.73 5.77 -6.99
C GLY A 66 -8.22 6.00 -7.04
N ASN A 67 -7.75 7.03 -6.35
CA ASN A 67 -6.35 7.43 -6.35
C ASN A 67 -5.61 6.91 -5.11
N LEU A 68 -4.43 6.33 -5.29
CA LEU A 68 -3.47 6.15 -4.21
C LEU A 68 -2.73 7.47 -4.00
N VAL A 69 -2.74 7.97 -2.77
CA VAL A 69 -2.02 9.19 -2.36
C VAL A 69 -0.96 8.83 -1.33
N LEU A 70 0.30 9.14 -1.62
CA LEU A 70 1.44 8.94 -0.73
C LEU A 70 2.04 10.32 -0.39
N GLU A 71 1.62 10.86 0.75
CA GLU A 71 1.89 12.24 1.16
C GLU A 71 3.38 12.47 1.47
N SER A 72 4.08 11.45 1.96
CA SER A 72 5.49 11.52 2.34
C SER A 72 6.42 11.82 1.17
N ILE A 73 5.97 11.55 -0.07
CA ILE A 73 6.73 11.76 -1.31
C ILE A 73 5.98 12.62 -2.34
N GLY A 74 4.80 13.15 -2.00
CA GLY A 74 3.99 13.96 -2.93
C GLY A 74 3.48 13.20 -4.16
N PHE A 75 3.25 11.89 -4.04
CA PHE A 75 2.80 11.04 -5.14
C PHE A 75 1.28 10.85 -5.13
N GLN A 76 0.67 10.95 -6.31
CA GLN A 76 -0.73 10.61 -6.53
C GLN A 76 -0.93 9.98 -7.90
N ALA A 77 -1.62 8.85 -7.96
CA ALA A 77 -2.00 8.20 -9.21
C ALA A 77 -3.27 7.36 -9.03
N PRO A 78 -4.03 7.09 -10.12
CA PRO A 78 -5.08 6.09 -10.09
C PRO A 78 -4.52 4.74 -9.65
N LEU A 79 -5.14 4.10 -8.66
CA LEU A 79 -4.67 2.81 -8.13
C LEU A 79 -4.55 1.77 -9.24
N ALA A 80 -5.53 1.71 -10.15
CA ALA A 80 -5.53 0.81 -11.30
C ALA A 80 -4.31 1.02 -12.24
N ALA A 81 -3.77 2.24 -12.33
CA ALA A 81 -2.61 2.53 -13.19
C ALA A 81 -1.31 1.87 -12.69
N LEU A 82 -1.23 1.54 -11.38
CA LEU A 82 -0.13 0.77 -10.81
C LEU A 82 -0.11 -0.68 -11.32
N TYR A 83 -1.27 -1.19 -11.74
CA TYR A 83 -1.47 -2.57 -12.20
C TYR A 83 -1.45 -2.73 -13.72
N ARG A 84 -1.23 -1.66 -14.48
CA ARG A 84 -1.41 -1.64 -15.95
C ARG A 84 -0.58 -2.68 -16.72
N THR A 85 0.54 -3.13 -16.17
CA THR A 85 1.42 -4.16 -16.77
C THR A 85 1.23 -5.54 -16.13
N THR A 86 0.16 -5.75 -15.38
CA THR A 86 -0.17 -7.02 -14.72
C THR A 86 -1.41 -7.65 -15.35
N ARG A 87 -1.61 -8.94 -15.09
CA ARG A 87 -2.85 -9.65 -15.47
C ARG A 87 -4.14 -9.03 -14.93
N LEU A 88 -4.05 -8.15 -13.92
CA LEU A 88 -5.22 -7.52 -13.30
C LEU A 88 -5.77 -6.34 -14.12
N ALA A 89 -4.97 -5.76 -15.02
CA ALA A 89 -5.39 -4.63 -15.86
C ALA A 89 -6.64 -4.92 -16.71
N GLY A 90 -6.77 -6.16 -17.21
CA GLY A 90 -7.92 -6.58 -18.02
C GLY A 90 -9.21 -6.87 -17.23
N ARG A 91 -9.17 -6.88 -15.90
CA ARG A 91 -10.34 -7.16 -15.04
C ARG A 91 -11.08 -5.90 -14.57
N SER A 92 -10.50 -4.71 -14.77
CA SER A 92 -11.10 -3.43 -14.39
C SER A 92 -12.24 -2.94 -15.30
N GLY A 93 -12.61 -3.70 -16.34
CA GLY A 93 -13.51 -3.23 -17.41
C GLY A 93 -14.91 -3.82 -17.47
N ALA A 94 -15.33 -4.69 -16.55
CA ALA A 94 -16.64 -5.37 -16.61
C ALA A 94 -17.61 -4.90 -15.52
N ALA A 95 -17.97 -3.62 -15.54
CA ALA A 95 -19.13 -3.07 -14.82
C ALA A 95 -19.62 -1.83 -15.56
N GLY A 96 -20.30 -2.05 -16.69
CA GLY A 96 -20.78 -0.99 -17.57
C GLY A 96 -21.30 -1.57 -18.89
N GLY A 97 -22.45 -2.23 -18.81
CA GLY A 97 -23.23 -2.72 -19.96
C GLY A 97 -24.70 -2.71 -19.57
#